data_AF-A0A366HPS1-F1
#
_entry.id   AF-A0A366HPS1-F1
#
_cell.length_a   1.000
_cell.length_b   1.000
_cell.length_c   1.000
_cell.angle_alpha   90.00
_cell.angle_beta   90.00
_cell.angle_gamma   90.00
#
_symmetry.space_group_name_H-M   'P 1'
#
loop_
_entity.id
_entity.type
_entity.pdbx_description
1 polymer ?
#
loop_
_entity_poly.entity_id
_entity_poly.type
_entity_poly.pdbx_seq_one_letter_code
_entity_poly.pdbx_strand_id
1 'polypeptide(L)'
;MAHGRKRSCLGGMLLGAFFMAVLAAILVWMAGDILFEPRRPMHMASAKASAWNWARLPALLAKAQGIHLTTDGSVFSRSFRVTFFGAPADIAAWVKSCPGVGDPDCKKEPLEGGGMRYVYPAGGGAAYAEIVHFPARGTVEIYTYWS
;
A
#
# COMPACT_ATOMS: atom_id res chain seq x y z
N MET A 1 -29.94 -40.77 51.44
CA MET A 1 -28.79 -39.89 51.17
C MET A 1 -28.71 -39.65 49.66
N ALA A 2 -29.22 -38.53 49.15
CA ALA A 2 -29.13 -38.19 47.72
C ALA A 2 -29.29 -36.68 47.47
N HIS A 3 -28.47 -35.85 48.13
CA HIS A 3 -28.41 -34.41 47.86
C HIS A 3 -26.95 -33.97 47.73
N GLY A 4 -26.38 -34.10 46.54
CA GLY A 4 -24.98 -33.72 46.33
C GLY A 4 -24.51 -33.56 44.89
N ARG A 5 -25.39 -33.53 43.87
CA ARG A 5 -24.96 -33.60 42.46
C ARG A 5 -25.42 -32.48 41.53
N LYS A 6 -26.18 -31.48 42.02
CA LYS A 6 -26.74 -30.42 41.16
C LYS A 6 -25.89 -29.14 41.05
N ARG A 7 -24.88 -28.94 41.90
CA ARG A 7 -24.06 -27.72 41.91
C ARG A 7 -22.89 -27.73 40.92
N SER A 8 -22.48 -28.90 40.41
CA SER A 8 -21.33 -29.02 39.50
C SER A 8 -21.64 -28.61 38.05
N CYS A 9 -22.89 -28.75 37.60
CA CYS A 9 -23.27 -28.43 36.22
C CYS A 9 -23.35 -26.92 35.93
N LEU A 10 -23.75 -26.11 36.91
CA LEU A 10 -23.89 -24.66 36.70
C LEU A 10 -22.53 -23.96 36.49
N GLY A 11 -21.51 -24.37 37.23
CA GLY A 11 -20.16 -23.81 37.11
C GLY A 11 -19.53 -24.10 35.74
N GLY A 12 -19.72 -25.33 35.22
CA GLY A 12 -19.23 -25.70 33.89
C GLY A 12 -19.92 -24.93 32.75
N MET A 13 -21.23 -24.69 32.88
CA MET A 13 -21.99 -23.92 31.89
C MET A 13 -21.57 -22.45 31.83
N LEU A 14 -21.33 -21.82 32.99
CA LEU A 14 -20.88 -20.43 33.04
C LEU A 14 -19.45 -20.25 32.49
N LEU A 15 -18.55 -21.19 32.80
CA LEU A 15 -17.19 -21.17 32.27
C LEU A 15 -17.20 -21.37 30.74
N GLY A 16 -18.00 -22.31 30.23
CA GLY A 16 -18.15 -22.54 28.79
C GLY A 16 -18.72 -21.32 28.06
N ALA A 17 -19.74 -20.68 28.61
CA ALA A 17 -20.31 -19.44 28.05
C ALA A 17 -19.29 -18.30 28.01
N PHE A 18 -18.48 -18.15 29.07
CA PHE A 18 -17.41 -17.16 29.11
C PHE A 18 -16.36 -17.41 28.02
N PHE A 19 -15.89 -18.65 27.88
CA PHE A 19 -14.92 -19.00 26.83
C PHE A 19 -15.48 -18.73 25.42
N MET A 20 -16.74 -19.07 25.16
CA MET A 20 -17.37 -18.79 23.87
C MET A 20 -17.48 -17.29 23.59
N ALA A 21 -17.80 -16.48 24.60
CA ALA A 21 -17.86 -15.03 24.45
C ALA A 21 -16.48 -14.42 24.16
N VAL A 22 -15.43 -14.88 24.84
CA VAL A 22 -14.04 -14.46 24.58
C VAL A 22 -13.61 -14.86 23.18
N LEU A 23 -13.90 -16.09 22.75
CA LEU A 23 -13.53 -16.59 21.44
C LEU A 23 -14.26 -15.83 20.32
N ALA A 24 -15.55 -15.52 20.50
CA ALA A 24 -16.31 -14.68 19.59
C ALA A 24 -15.74 -13.25 19.52
N ALA A 25 -15.34 -12.66 20.65
CA ALA A 25 -14.71 -11.34 20.67
C ALA A 25 -13.37 -11.32 19.93
N ILE A 26 -12.54 -12.36 20.09
CA ILE A 26 -11.28 -12.51 19.35
C ILE A 26 -11.55 -12.65 17.86
N LEU A 27 -12.53 -13.47 17.46
CA LEU A 27 -12.88 -13.64 16.04
C LEU A 27 -13.43 -12.35 15.43
N VAL A 28 -14.25 -11.58 16.15
CA VAL A 28 -14.74 -10.26 15.69
C VAL A 28 -13.58 -9.27 15.58
N TRP A 29 -12.64 -9.27 16.52
CA TRP A 29 -11.46 -8.42 16.45
C TRP A 29 -10.55 -8.79 15.26
N MET A 30 -10.27 -10.08 15.05
CA MET A 30 -9.49 -10.54 13.89
C MET A 30 -10.20 -10.31 12.57
N ALA A 31 -11.52 -10.53 12.50
CA ALA A 31 -12.31 -10.21 11.32
C ALA A 31 -12.35 -8.70 11.07
N GLY A 32 -12.37 -7.88 12.12
CA GLY A 32 -12.23 -6.43 12.04
C GLY A 32 -10.90 -6.00 11.44
N ASP A 33 -9.82 -6.66 11.83
CA ASP A 33 -8.49 -6.43 11.25
C ASP A 33 -8.51 -6.80 9.76
N ILE A 34 -8.91 -8.03 9.42
CA ILE A 34 -8.89 -8.55 8.04
C ILE A 34 -9.84 -7.80 7.09
N LEU A 35 -11.05 -7.47 7.54
CA LEU A 35 -12.10 -6.90 6.68
C LEU A 35 -12.01 -5.37 6.52
N PHE A 36 -11.35 -4.66 7.44
CA PHE A 36 -11.19 -3.20 7.36
C PHE A 36 -9.75 -2.75 7.04
N GLU A 37 -8.88 -3.69 6.66
CA GLU A 37 -7.42 -3.55 6.60
C GLU A 37 -6.79 -2.59 5.55
N PRO A 38 -7.46 -2.06 4.49
CA PRO A 38 -6.75 -1.21 3.52
C PRO A 38 -6.33 0.18 4.04
N ARG A 39 -6.77 0.61 5.23
CA ARG A 39 -6.66 2.03 5.67
C ARG A 39 -5.93 2.27 7.00
N ARG A 40 -5.23 1.29 7.58
CA ARG A 40 -4.44 1.55 8.80
C ARG A 40 -3.18 2.38 8.47
N PRO A 41 -2.89 3.47 9.20
CA PRO A 41 -1.79 4.40 8.90
C PRO A 41 -0.40 3.73 8.94
N MET A 42 -0.19 2.72 9.78
CA MET A 42 1.09 1.98 9.83
C MET A 42 1.38 1.23 8.53
N HIS A 43 0.38 0.58 7.92
CA HIS A 43 0.57 -0.12 6.64
C HIS A 43 0.79 0.87 5.49
N MET A 44 0.17 2.05 5.53
CA MET A 44 0.40 3.09 4.53
C MET A 44 1.80 3.68 4.58
N ALA A 45 2.39 3.89 5.77
CA ALA A 45 3.76 4.40 5.90
C ALA A 45 4.78 3.41 5.33
N SER A 46 4.65 2.12 5.64
CA SER A 46 5.49 1.06 5.09
C SER A 46 5.30 0.91 3.57
N ALA A 47 4.06 0.86 3.10
CA ALA A 47 3.74 0.79 1.67
C ALA A 47 4.32 1.98 0.89
N LYS A 48 4.23 3.19 1.45
CA LYS A 48 4.84 4.39 0.87
C LYS A 48 6.36 4.25 0.79
N ALA A 49 7.02 3.84 1.86
CA ALA A 49 8.47 3.66 1.86
C ALA A 49 8.91 2.61 0.82
N SER A 50 8.22 1.48 0.73
CA SER A 50 8.47 0.45 -0.27
C SER A 50 8.24 0.96 -1.70
N ALA A 51 7.11 1.62 -1.97
CA ALA A 51 6.81 2.17 -3.29
C ALA A 51 7.88 3.17 -3.74
N TRP A 52 8.35 4.06 -2.85
CA TRP A 52 9.39 5.02 -3.16
C TRP A 52 10.74 4.37 -3.43
N ASN A 53 11.13 3.38 -2.62
CA ASN A 53 12.36 2.64 -2.81
C ASN A 53 12.35 1.85 -4.12
N TRP A 54 11.26 1.12 -4.38
CA TRP A 54 11.10 0.31 -5.59
C TRP A 54 11.06 1.15 -6.86
N ALA A 55 10.37 2.30 -6.83
CA ALA A 55 10.34 3.23 -7.94
C ALA A 55 11.60 4.09 -8.05
N ARG A 56 12.58 3.96 -7.14
CA ARG A 56 13.81 4.78 -7.08
C ARG A 56 13.49 6.28 -7.16
N LEU A 57 12.58 6.73 -6.30
CA LEU A 57 12.09 8.10 -6.28
C LEU A 57 12.86 8.96 -5.28
N PRO A 58 13.04 10.27 -5.56
CA PRO A 58 13.51 11.21 -4.57
C PRO A 58 12.41 11.52 -3.54
N ALA A 59 12.74 12.33 -2.55
CA ALA A 59 11.74 12.82 -1.60
C ALA A 59 10.57 13.47 -2.35
N LEU A 60 9.35 13.23 -1.85
CA LEU A 60 8.17 13.83 -2.45
C LEU A 60 8.17 15.34 -2.23
N LEU A 61 7.72 16.09 -3.24
CA LEU A 61 7.56 17.54 -3.15
C LEU A 61 6.64 17.90 -1.97
N ALA A 62 7.05 18.85 -1.13
CA ALA A 62 6.23 19.36 -0.03
C ALA A 62 4.90 19.97 -0.52
N LYS A 63 4.87 20.43 -1.78
CA LYS A 63 3.68 21.01 -2.44
C LYS A 63 2.86 20.00 -3.24
N ALA A 64 3.20 18.71 -3.24
CA ALA A 64 2.41 17.68 -3.92
C ALA A 64 1.04 17.55 -3.26
N GLN A 65 0.00 17.45 -4.07
CA GLN A 65 -1.40 17.37 -3.63
C GLN A 65 -2.05 16.08 -4.15
N GLY A 66 -3.14 15.69 -3.48
CA GLY A 66 -3.97 14.57 -3.90
C GLY A 66 -3.22 13.24 -3.99
N ILE A 67 -2.25 13.01 -3.10
CA ILE A 67 -1.47 11.78 -3.09
C ILE A 67 -2.41 10.62 -2.76
N HIS A 68 -2.55 9.71 -3.73
CA HIS A 68 -3.31 8.49 -3.59
C HIS A 68 -2.37 7.31 -3.80
N LEU A 69 -2.26 6.44 -2.80
CA LEU A 69 -1.48 5.21 -2.86
C LEU A 69 -2.43 4.03 -2.73
N THR A 70 -2.51 3.21 -3.76
CA THR A 70 -3.17 1.90 -3.70
C THR A 70 -2.12 0.80 -3.65
N THR A 71 -2.42 -0.21 -2.84
CA THR A 71 -1.61 -1.43 -2.73
C THR A 71 -2.48 -2.59 -3.19
N ASP A 72 -1.91 -3.46 -4.01
CA ASP A 72 -2.60 -4.65 -4.52
C ASP A 72 -1.61 -5.84 -4.53
N GLY A 73 -2.12 -7.06 -4.56
CA GLY A 73 -1.34 -8.29 -4.60
C GLY A 73 -1.73 -9.31 -3.53
N SER A 74 -0.83 -10.28 -3.30
CA SER A 74 -1.00 -11.42 -2.40
C SER A 74 0.15 -11.50 -1.39
N VAL A 75 0.29 -12.63 -0.70
CA VAL A 75 1.46 -12.90 0.15
C VAL A 75 2.75 -13.14 -0.66
N PHE A 76 2.63 -13.43 -1.96
CA PHE A 76 3.76 -13.69 -2.88
C PHE A 76 3.99 -12.58 -3.89
N SER A 77 3.04 -11.68 -4.06
CA SER A 77 3.12 -10.59 -5.04
C SER A 77 2.68 -9.30 -4.39
N ARG A 78 3.34 -8.20 -4.73
CA ARG A 78 2.95 -6.90 -4.19
C ARG A 78 3.16 -5.83 -5.22
N SER A 79 2.16 -4.98 -5.39
CA SER A 79 2.20 -3.85 -6.30
C SER A 79 1.71 -2.58 -5.62
N PHE A 80 2.24 -1.46 -6.09
CA PHE A 80 1.89 -0.14 -5.62
C PHE A 80 1.58 0.75 -6.81
N ARG A 81 0.46 1.47 -6.74
CA ARG A 81 0.15 2.57 -7.65
C ARG A 81 0.06 3.84 -6.84
N VAL A 82 0.85 4.83 -7.24
CA VAL A 82 0.83 6.16 -6.62
C VAL A 82 0.40 7.16 -7.67
N THR A 83 -0.60 7.98 -7.35
CA THR A 83 -0.95 9.14 -8.17
C THR A 83 -0.89 10.39 -7.33
N PHE A 84 -0.38 11.48 -7.89
CA PHE A 84 -0.42 12.80 -7.28
C PHE A 84 -0.30 13.88 -8.34
N PHE A 85 -0.59 15.12 -7.95
CA PHE A 85 -0.45 16.27 -8.83
C PHE A 85 0.21 17.45 -8.11
N GLY A 86 0.68 18.41 -8.90
CA GLY A 86 1.29 19.64 -8.41
C GLY A 86 1.45 20.66 -9.52
N ALA A 87 2.21 21.73 -9.26
CA ALA A 87 2.50 22.72 -10.28
C ALA A 87 3.30 22.05 -11.43
N PRO A 88 2.89 22.23 -12.70
CA PRO A 88 3.55 21.61 -13.86
C PRO A 88 5.07 21.73 -13.90
N ALA A 89 5.60 22.92 -13.58
CA ALA A 89 7.04 23.17 -13.55
C ALA A 89 7.75 22.40 -12.43
N ASP A 90 7.18 22.40 -11.22
CA ASP A 90 7.75 21.71 -10.05
C ASP A 90 7.75 20.19 -10.27
N ILE A 91 6.66 19.66 -10.83
CA ILE A 91 6.51 18.24 -11.16
C ILE A 91 7.50 17.83 -12.26
N ALA A 92 7.62 18.62 -13.33
CA ALA A 92 8.58 18.32 -14.39
C ALA A 92 10.03 18.35 -13.89
N ALA A 93 10.38 19.27 -12.98
CA ALA A 93 11.68 19.30 -12.34
C ALA A 93 11.90 18.08 -11.43
N TRP A 94 10.89 17.70 -10.66
CA TRP A 94 10.94 16.52 -9.80
C TRP A 94 11.12 15.22 -10.61
N VAL A 95 10.36 15.02 -11.69
CA VAL A 95 10.49 13.84 -12.57
C VAL A 95 11.91 13.74 -13.14
N LYS A 96 12.51 14.86 -13.54
CA LYS A 96 13.91 14.88 -14.01
C LYS A 96 14.92 14.55 -12.91
N SER A 97 14.59 14.82 -11.65
CA SER A 97 15.44 14.49 -10.51
C SER A 97 15.34 13.02 -10.09
N CYS A 98 14.40 12.25 -10.64
CA CYS A 98 14.22 10.85 -10.28
C CYS A 98 15.43 10.00 -10.71
N PRO A 99 16.13 9.33 -9.78
CA PRO A 99 17.23 8.42 -10.12
C PRO A 99 16.89 7.40 -11.20
N GLY A 100 15.68 6.83 -11.18
CA GLY A 100 15.23 5.88 -12.21
C GLY A 100 15.09 6.50 -13.61
N VAL A 101 14.68 7.77 -13.71
CA VAL A 101 14.52 8.48 -14.99
C VAL A 101 15.87 8.86 -15.61
N GLY A 102 16.90 9.06 -14.78
CA GLY A 102 18.28 9.29 -15.20
C GLY A 102 19.07 8.02 -15.49
N ASP A 103 18.48 6.85 -15.28
CA ASP A 103 19.14 5.56 -15.49
C ASP A 103 19.44 5.33 -16.99
N PRO A 104 20.63 4.81 -17.35
CA PRO A 104 20.97 4.51 -18.74
C PRO A 104 19.99 3.56 -19.43
N ASP A 105 19.39 2.63 -18.67
CA ASP A 105 18.44 1.64 -19.19
C ASP A 105 16.99 2.16 -19.17
N CYS A 106 16.78 3.44 -18.85
CA CYS A 106 15.45 4.05 -18.86
C CYS A 106 14.93 4.18 -20.30
N LYS A 107 13.83 3.48 -20.58
CA LYS A 107 13.04 3.61 -21.81
C LYS A 107 12.02 4.73 -21.65
N LYS A 108 11.90 5.57 -22.67
CA LYS A 108 10.98 6.71 -22.71
C LYS A 108 10.01 6.51 -23.86
N GLU A 109 8.72 6.60 -23.58
CA GLU A 109 7.65 6.40 -24.55
C GLU A 109 6.64 7.56 -24.46
N PRO A 110 6.41 8.32 -25.55
CA PRO A 110 5.35 9.31 -25.56
C PRO A 110 3.98 8.63 -25.54
N LEU A 111 3.06 9.13 -24.73
CA LEU A 111 1.69 8.63 -24.64
C LEU A 111 0.71 9.57 -25.35
N GLU A 112 -0.40 9.00 -25.79
CA GLU A 112 -1.55 9.79 -26.25
C GLU A 112 -2.02 10.74 -25.15
N GLY A 113 -2.37 11.98 -25.52
CA GLY A 113 -2.77 13.02 -24.56
C GLY A 113 -1.60 13.76 -23.89
N GLY A 114 -0.40 13.67 -24.47
CA GLY A 114 0.76 14.48 -24.10
C GLY A 114 1.52 13.99 -22.87
N GLY A 115 1.35 12.72 -22.50
CA GLY A 115 2.10 12.08 -21.43
C GLY A 115 3.46 11.56 -21.89
N MET A 116 4.33 11.27 -20.93
CA MET A 116 5.58 10.55 -21.14
C MET A 116 5.66 9.42 -20.12
N ARG A 117 5.79 8.19 -20.62
CA ARG A 117 6.07 7.00 -19.82
C ARG A 117 7.58 6.79 -19.72
N TYR A 118 8.04 6.48 -18.53
CA TYR A 118 9.42 6.14 -18.20
C TYR A 118 9.40 4.75 -17.56
N VAL A 119 10.05 3.77 -18.19
CA VAL A 119 10.22 2.41 -17.65
C VAL A 119 11.71 2.19 -17.45
N TYR A 120 12.10 1.78 -16.25
CA TYR A 120 13.52 1.68 -15.86
C TYR A 120 13.75 0.57 -14.83
N PRO A 121 15.01 0.15 -14.60
CA PRO A 121 15.32 -0.86 -13.59
C PRO A 121 14.86 -0.43 -12.20
N ALA A 122 14.02 -1.27 -11.59
CA ALA A 122 13.45 -1.02 -10.27
C ALA A 122 14.49 -1.16 -9.14
N GLY A 123 14.21 -0.53 -8.00
CA GLY A 123 15.01 -0.62 -6.78
C GLY A 123 14.49 -1.68 -5.80
N GLY A 124 15.25 -1.94 -4.73
CA GLY A 124 14.79 -2.72 -3.59
C GLY A 124 14.32 -4.15 -3.90
N GLY A 125 14.83 -4.76 -4.98
CA GLY A 125 14.49 -6.12 -5.41
C GLY A 125 13.17 -6.24 -6.19
N ALA A 126 12.47 -5.13 -6.46
CA ALA A 126 11.26 -5.14 -7.27
C ALA A 126 11.54 -5.60 -8.71
N ALA A 127 10.52 -6.19 -9.34
CA ALA A 127 10.60 -6.68 -10.71
C ALA A 127 10.38 -5.56 -11.75
N TYR A 128 9.65 -4.50 -11.39
CA TYR A 128 9.23 -3.46 -12.32
C TYR A 128 9.02 -2.11 -11.64
N ALA A 129 9.36 -1.05 -12.37
CA ALA A 129 9.10 0.34 -12.01
C ALA A 129 8.79 1.17 -13.26
N GLU A 130 7.75 2.00 -13.13
CA GLU A 130 7.29 2.92 -14.16
C GLU A 130 6.83 4.24 -13.56
N ILE A 131 7.11 5.33 -14.27
CA ILE A 131 6.51 6.65 -14.08
C ILE A 131 5.78 7.07 -15.35
N VAL A 132 4.53 7.45 -15.24
CA VAL A 132 3.81 8.22 -16.26
C VAL A 132 3.69 9.66 -15.78
N HIS A 133 4.19 10.59 -16.59
CA HIS A 133 4.15 12.01 -16.30
C HIS A 133 3.35 12.73 -17.39
N PHE A 134 2.37 13.54 -16.98
CA PHE A 134 1.60 14.42 -17.86
C PHE A 134 2.04 15.88 -17.63
N PRO A 135 2.99 16.42 -18.42
CA PRO A 135 3.63 17.70 -18.15
C PRO A 135 2.66 18.87 -18.11
N ALA A 136 1.67 18.91 -19.01
CA ALA A 136 0.70 19.99 -19.09
C ALA A 136 -0.23 20.05 -17.86
N ARG A 137 -0.53 18.89 -17.25
CA ARG A 137 -1.44 18.76 -16.11
C ARG A 137 -0.73 18.77 -14.76
N GLY A 138 0.60 18.55 -14.76
CA GLY A 138 1.36 18.36 -13.53
C GLY A 138 0.96 17.09 -12.77
N THR A 139 0.52 16.05 -13.49
CA THR A 139 0.10 14.77 -12.91
C THR A 139 1.21 13.74 -13.06
N VAL A 140 1.42 12.96 -12.01
CA VAL A 140 2.34 11.82 -11.99
C VAL A 140 1.59 10.58 -11.54
N GLU A 141 1.80 9.49 -12.27
CA GLU A 141 1.38 8.15 -11.90
C GLU A 141 2.63 7.28 -11.81
N ILE A 142 2.77 6.53 -10.73
CA ILE A 142 3.87 5.60 -10.51
C ILE A 142 3.28 4.21 -10.37
N TYR A 143 3.92 3.23 -10.99
CA TYR A 143 3.60 1.84 -10.79
C TYR A 143 4.87 1.03 -10.50
N THR A 144 4.83 0.23 -9.45
CA THR A 144 5.90 -0.72 -9.11
C THR A 144 5.30 -2.04 -8.70
N TYR A 145 5.95 -3.15 -9.02
CA TYR A 145 5.57 -4.44 -8.47
C TYR A 145 6.75 -5.38 -8.22
N TRP A 146 6.50 -6.32 -7.33
CA TRP A 146 7.30 -7.49 -7.01
C TRP A 146 6.44 -8.73 -7.19
N SER A 147 7.01 -9.80 -7.76
CA SER A 147 6.35 -11.06 -8.06
C SER A 147 7.28 -12.23 -7.78
#